data_AF-A0A967LJI9-F1
#
_entry.id   AF-A0A967LJI9-F1
#
_cell.length_a   1.000
_cell.length_b   1.000
_cell.length_c   1.000
_cell.angle_alpha   90.00
_cell.angle_beta   90.00
_cell.angle_gamma   90.00
#
_symmetry.space_group_name_H-M   'P 1'
#
loop_
_entity.id
_entity.type
_entity.pdbx_description
1 polymer ?
#
loop_
_entity_poly.entity_id
_entity_poly.type
_entity_poly.pdbx_seq_one_letter_code
_entity_poly.pdbx_strand_id
1 'polypeptide(L)'
;LAIEEQMIAFNLVAGSFRILFFLLYLFIISRMNEVRRLFEYHGAEHKVIFTFESGQDVTWENTRQFTTFHPRCGTSFLFIVLIS
;
A
#
# COMPACT_ATOMS: atom_id res chain seq x y z
N LEU A 1 -8.87 16.28 32.76
CA LEU A 1 -8.88 17.58 32.06
C LEU A 1 -7.49 17.99 31.55
N ALA A 2 -6.63 18.72 32.28
CA ALA A 2 -5.37 19.22 31.69
C ALA A 2 -4.34 18.13 31.27
N ILE A 3 -4.28 17.02 32.03
CA ILE A 3 -3.39 15.88 31.70
C ILE A 3 -3.92 15.09 30.49
N GLU A 4 -5.25 14.96 30.35
CA GLU A 4 -5.86 14.28 29.20
C GLU A 4 -5.66 15.06 27.90
N GLU A 5 -5.78 16.38 27.91
CA GLU A 5 -5.50 17.21 26.72
C GLU A 5 -4.05 17.06 26.24
N GLN A 6 -3.10 17.04 27.18
CA GLN A 6 -1.68 16.84 26.85
C GLN A 6 -1.43 15.45 26.25
N MET A 7 -2.09 14.41 26.78
CA MET A 7 -1.99 13.05 26.24
C MET A 7 -2.58 12.95 24.82
N ILE A 8 -3.73 13.58 24.56
CA ILE A 8 -4.35 13.59 23.23
C ILE A 8 -3.47 14.34 22.23
N ALA A 9 -2.98 15.53 22.59
CA ALA A 9 -2.09 16.31 21.74
C ALA A 9 -0.78 15.57 21.45
N PHE A 10 -0.18 14.94 22.46
CA PHE A 10 1.02 14.13 22.29
C PHE A 10 0.79 12.94 21.33
N ASN A 11 -0.30 12.19 21.51
CA ASN A 11 -0.63 11.05 20.67
C ASN A 11 -0.90 11.46 19.21
N LEU A 12 -1.59 12.58 18.98
CA LEU A 12 -1.82 13.12 17.64
C LEU A 12 -0.50 13.50 16.95
N VAL A 13 0.39 14.19 17.66
CA VAL A 13 1.69 14.60 17.11
C VAL A 13 2.55 13.38 16.81
N ALA A 14 2.67 12.44 17.77
CA ALA A 14 3.46 11.22 17.61
C ALA A 14 2.93 10.35 16.45
N GLY A 15 1.62 10.15 16.36
CA GLY A 15 0.99 9.41 15.25
C GLY A 15 1.20 10.09 13.90
N SER A 16 1.10 11.42 13.85
CA SER A 16 1.34 12.19 12.63
C SER A 16 2.79 12.05 12.15
N PHE A 17 3.77 12.13 13.05
CA PHE A 17 5.17 11.90 12.70
C PHE A 17 5.39 10.48 12.15
N ARG A 18 4.77 9.45 12.75
CA ARG A 18 4.88 8.07 12.26
C ARG A 18 4.37 7.94 10.81
N ILE A 19 3.19 8.50 10.51
CA ILE A 19 2.63 8.50 9.15
C ILE A 19 3.54 9.29 8.20
N LEU A 20 4.02 10.46 8.62
CA LEU A 20 4.90 11.29 7.81
C LEU A 20 6.18 10.56 7.42
N PHE A 21 6.89 9.95 8.38
CA PHE A 21 8.11 9.20 8.11
C PHE A 21 7.85 7.97 7.25
N PHE A 22 6.72 7.27 7.45
CA PHE A 22 6.34 6.14 6.62
C PHE A 22 6.11 6.55 5.16
N LEU A 23 5.34 7.61 4.92
CA LEU A 23 5.09 8.14 3.57
C LEU A 23 6.38 8.65 2.92
N LEU A 24 7.23 9.35 3.68
CA LEU A 24 8.51 9.83 3.19
C LEU A 24 9.44 8.67 2.80
N TYR A 25 9.52 7.63 3.63
CA TYR A 25 10.27 6.43 3.33
C TYR A 25 9.79 5.76 2.04
N LEU A 26 8.47 5.50 1.93
CA LEU A 26 7.87 4.93 0.72
C LEU A 26 8.16 5.79 -0.52
N PHE A 27 8.07 7.11 -0.38
CA PHE A 27 8.38 8.03 -1.47
C PHE A 27 9.84 7.89 -1.92
N ILE A 28 10.80 7.93 -1.00
CA ILE A 28 12.23 7.83 -1.33
C ILE A 28 12.54 6.51 -2.03
N ILE A 29 12.09 5.38 -1.46
CA ILE A 29 12.39 4.07 -2.06
C ILE A 29 11.71 3.89 -3.42
N SER A 30 10.52 4.48 -3.65
CA SER A 30 9.82 4.39 -4.95
C SER A 30 10.59 5.05 -6.12
N ARG A 31 11.59 5.88 -5.80
CA ARG A 31 12.48 6.50 -6.78
C ARG A 31 13.65 5.59 -7.18
N MET A 32 13.93 4.54 -6.42
CA MET A 32 14.95 3.55 -6.74
C MET A 32 14.47 2.64 -7.89
N ASN A 33 15.32 2.40 -8.89
CA ASN A 33 14.95 1.64 -10.09
C ASN A 33 14.48 0.22 -9.76
N GLU A 34 15.17 -0.46 -8.85
CA GLU A 34 14.83 -1.83 -8.42
C GLU A 34 13.45 -1.89 -7.77
N VAL A 35 13.13 -0.92 -6.92
CA VAL A 35 11.85 -0.86 -6.20
C VAL A 35 10.72 -0.50 -7.16
N ARG A 36 10.96 0.39 -8.13
CA ARG A 36 9.99 0.66 -9.19
C ARG A 36 9.66 -0.61 -9.96
N ARG A 37 10.68 -1.39 -10.35
CA ARG A 37 10.50 -2.66 -11.05
C ARG A 37 9.74 -3.68 -10.21
N LEU A 38 10.00 -3.73 -8.91
CA LEU A 38 9.21 -4.56 -7.97
C LEU A 38 7.73 -4.18 -7.99
N PHE A 39 7.40 -2.89 -7.93
CA PHE A 39 6.01 -2.42 -7.99
C PHE A 39 5.34 -2.72 -9.35
N GLU A 40 6.08 -2.67 -10.45
CA GLU A 40 5.57 -3.09 -11.77
C GLU A 40 5.21 -4.57 -11.80
N TYR A 41 6.08 -5.45 -11.29
CA TYR A 41 5.80 -6.88 -11.21
C TYR A 41 4.63 -7.21 -10.28
N HIS A 42 4.57 -6.55 -9.13
CA HIS A 42 3.47 -6.70 -8.20
C HIS A 42 2.13 -6.20 -8.78
N GLY A 43 2.15 -5.09 -9.52
CA GLY A 43 0.98 -4.63 -10.26
C GLY A 43 0.53 -5.63 -11.33
N ALA A 44 1.47 -6.30 -11.99
CA ALA A 44 1.18 -7.37 -12.95
C ALA A 44 0.55 -8.59 -12.27
N GLU A 45 1.05 -9.00 -11.10
CA GLU A 45 0.46 -10.05 -10.27
C GLU A 45 -1.02 -9.77 -9.99
N HIS A 46 -1.36 -8.55 -9.57
CA HIS A 46 -2.75 -8.17 -9.30
C HIS A 46 -3.66 -8.31 -10.51
N LYS A 47 -3.18 -7.94 -11.70
CA LYS A 47 -3.95 -8.09 -12.95
C LYS A 47 -4.17 -9.55 -13.30
N VAL A 48 -3.15 -10.39 -13.14
CA VAL A 48 -3.26 -11.84 -13.39
C VAL A 48 -4.26 -12.47 -12.44
N ILE A 49 -4.18 -12.14 -11.15
CA ILE A 49 -5.13 -12.63 -10.15
C ILE A 49 -6.55 -12.18 -10.48
N PHE A 50 -6.77 -10.92 -10.83
CA PHE A 50 -8.10 -10.46 -11.26
C PHE A 50 -8.62 -11.21 -12.48
N THR A 51 -7.77 -11.50 -13.46
CA THR A 51 -8.14 -12.27 -14.65
C THR A 51 -8.62 -13.66 -14.26
N PHE A 52 -7.84 -14.33 -13.41
CA PHE A 52 -8.15 -15.64 -12.87
C PHE A 52 -9.46 -15.63 -12.07
N GLU A 53 -9.66 -14.65 -11.19
CA GLU A 53 -10.89 -14.51 -10.40
C GLU A 53 -12.12 -14.15 -11.23
N SER A 54 -11.93 -13.51 -12.38
CA SER A 54 -13.00 -13.24 -13.34
C SER A 54 -13.42 -14.46 -14.16
N GLY A 55 -12.74 -15.59 -14.00
CA GLY A 55 -13.00 -16.82 -14.75
C GLY A 55 -12.57 -16.76 -16.22
N GLN A 56 -11.79 -15.76 -16.62
CA GLN A 56 -11.23 -15.63 -17.95
C GLN A 56 -9.89 -16.36 -18.04
N ASP A 57 -9.52 -16.79 -19.24
CA ASP A 57 -8.19 -17.34 -19.50
C ASP A 57 -7.12 -16.27 -19.26
N VAL A 58 -6.02 -16.68 -18.61
CA VAL A 58 -4.87 -15.82 -18.29
C VAL A 58 -4.02 -15.59 -19.55
N THR A 59 -4.54 -14.76 -20.44
CA THR A 59 -3.86 -14.29 -21.65
C THR A 59 -3.49 -12.82 -21.51
N TRP A 60 -2.53 -12.34 -22.31
CA TRP A 60 -2.11 -10.95 -22.26
C TRP A 60 -3.28 -9.98 -22.55
N GLU A 61 -4.13 -10.34 -23.51
CA GLU A 61 -5.31 -9.57 -23.93
C GLU A 61 -6.28 -9.39 -22.77
N ASN A 62 -6.60 -10.49 -22.08
CA ASN A 62 -7.53 -10.48 -20.97
C ASN A 62 -6.91 -9.81 -19.73
N THR A 63 -5.63 -10.03 -19.45
CA THR A 63 -4.99 -9.48 -18.24
C THR A 63 -4.76 -7.98 -18.31
N ARG A 64 -4.48 -7.43 -19.49
CA ARG A 64 -4.19 -5.99 -19.63
C ARG A 64 -5.37 -5.10 -19.20
N GLN A 65 -6.60 -5.56 -19.36
CA GLN A 65 -7.83 -4.80 -19.08
C GLN A 65 -8.07 -4.55 -17.58
N PHE A 66 -7.48 -5.36 -16.70
CA PHE A 66 -7.68 -5.25 -15.26
C PHE A 66 -6.79 -4.17 -14.62
N THR A 67 -7.25 -3.64 -13.48
CA THR A 67 -6.51 -2.65 -12.67
C THR A 67 -5.41 -3.31 -11.84
N THR A 68 -4.41 -2.52 -11.44
CA THR A 68 -3.38 -2.94 -10.48
C THR A 68 -3.84 -2.80 -9.03
N PHE A 69 -4.99 -2.20 -8.75
CA PHE A 69 -5.52 -2.02 -7.39
C PHE A 69 -6.38 -3.21 -6.98
N HIS A 70 -5.79 -4.20 -6.31
CA HIS A 70 -6.50 -5.38 -5.80
C HIS A 70 -6.90 -5.18 -4.32
N PRO A 71 -8.17 -5.42 -3.93
CA PRO A 71 -8.65 -5.17 -2.56
C PRO A 71 -7.98 -6.01 -1.45
N ARG A 72 -7.18 -7.02 -1.80
CA ARG A 72 -6.57 -7.96 -0.84
C ARG A 72 -5.13 -7.64 -0.48
N CYS A 73 -4.47 -6.72 -1.18
CA CYS A 73 -3.02 -6.64 -1.12
C CYS A 73 -2.47 -5.41 -0.36
N GLY A 74 -3.14 -4.26 -0.43
CA GLY A 74 -2.64 -3.04 0.23
C GLY A 74 -3.14 -2.85 1.66
N THR A 75 -4.32 -3.39 1.99
CA THR A 75 -5.01 -3.09 3.24
C THR A 75 -4.32 -3.73 4.44
N SER A 76 -4.01 -5.03 4.38
CA SER A 76 -3.38 -5.75 5.49
C SER A 76 -1.99 -5.22 5.84
N PHE A 77 -1.15 -4.91 4.85
CA PHE A 77 0.18 -4.36 5.08
C PHE A 77 0.13 -2.98 5.76
N LEU A 78 -0.71 -2.06 5.25
CA LEU A 78 -0.91 -0.74 5.85
C LEU A 78 -1.47 -0.84 7.27
N PHE A 79 -2.43 -1.73 7.51
CA PHE A 79 -2.98 -1.94 8.85
C PHE A 79 -1.92 -2.42 9.83
N ILE A 80 -1.09 -3.40 9.45
CA ILE A 80 -0.01 -3.90 10.32
C ILE A 80 0.95 -2.77 10.66
N VAL A 81 1.45 -2.02 9.67
CA VAL A 81 2.48 -1.00 9.88
C VAL A 81 1.97 0.24 10.63
N LEU A 82 0.68 0.59 10.47
CA LEU A 82 0.11 1.78 11.11
C LEU A 82 -0.39 1.49 12.54
N ILE A 83 -0.87 0.28 12.82
CA ILE A 83 -1.36 -0.12 14.14
C ILE A 83 -0.21 -0.57 15.06
N SER A 84 0.83 -1.23 14.54
CA SER A 84 2.05 -1.58 15.31
C SER A 84 2.78 -0.33 15.81
#